data_AF-A0AAD8LV88-F1
#
_entry.id   AF-A0AAD8LV88-F1
#
_cell.length_a   1.000
_cell.length_b   1.000
_cell.length_c   1.000
_cell.angle_alpha   90.00
_cell.angle_beta   90.00
_cell.angle_gamma   90.00
#
_symmetry.space_group_name_H-M   'P 1'
#
loop_
_entity.id
_entity.type
_entity.pdbx_description
1 polymer ?
#
loop_
_entity_poly.entity_id
_entity_poly.type
_entity_poly.pdbx_seq_one_letter_code
_entity_poly.pdbx_strand_id
1 'polypeptide(L)'
;MVVNVGGWSAMVQDGKFSIKGMYNQLRGKYGKVPWGRVFCKNKASPKALFITKLAAWNKLLTRDELLVWKMVANNIRTLCDAAPESVEHLLFICAYAEGIWSEVLDIIQFRICLLQVLNQS
;
A
#
# COMPACT_ATOMS: atom_id res chain seq x y z
N MET A 1 -10.88 -18.33 17.65
CA MET A 1 -9.83 -18.53 18.67
C MET A 1 -9.90 -17.37 19.65
N VAL A 2 -10.18 -17.65 20.92
CA VAL A 2 -10.11 -16.63 21.99
C VAL A 2 -8.63 -16.44 22.31
N VAL A 3 -8.09 -15.25 22.07
CA VAL A 3 -6.69 -14.93 22.37
C VAL A 3 -6.53 -14.98 23.89
N ASN A 4 -5.58 -15.77 24.40
CA ASN A 4 -5.29 -15.80 25.83
C ASN A 4 -4.61 -14.48 26.22
N VAL A 5 -5.37 -13.60 26.86
CA VAL A 5 -4.98 -12.22 27.15
C VAL A 5 -4.02 -12.13 28.36
N GLY A 6 -3.69 -13.27 29.01
CA GLY A 6 -2.89 -13.27 30.24
C GLY A 6 -3.62 -12.66 31.45
N GLY A 7 -4.93 -12.46 31.33
CA GLY A 7 -5.82 -11.93 32.38
C GLY A 7 -6.04 -10.40 32.32
N TRP A 8 -7.10 -9.95 32.99
CA TRP A 8 -7.46 -8.51 33.06
C TRP A 8 -6.40 -7.67 33.76
N SER A 9 -5.64 -8.25 34.69
CA SER A 9 -4.55 -7.60 35.42
C SER A 9 -3.42 -7.13 34.51
N ALA A 10 -3.12 -7.87 33.42
CA ALA A 10 -2.12 -7.48 32.44
C ALA A 10 -2.53 -6.23 31.61
N MET A 11 -3.80 -5.85 31.65
CA MET A 11 -4.38 -4.73 30.90
C MET A 11 -4.63 -3.49 31.74
N VAL A 12 -4.37 -3.57 33.05
CA VAL A 12 -4.48 -2.43 33.95
C VAL A 12 -3.13 -1.76 34.10
N GLN A 13 -3.06 -0.48 33.74
CA GLN A 13 -1.90 0.40 33.94
C GLN A 13 -2.35 1.55 34.85
N ASP A 14 -1.64 1.76 35.96
CA ASP A 14 -1.97 2.79 36.97
C ASP A 14 -3.43 2.75 37.47
N GLY A 15 -3.95 1.54 37.69
CA GLY A 15 -5.33 1.33 38.15
C GLY A 15 -6.40 1.61 37.09
N LYS A 16 -6.03 1.91 35.83
CA LYS A 16 -6.95 2.12 34.72
C LYS A 16 -6.77 1.07 33.63
N PHE A 17 -7.88 0.68 33.02
CA PHE A 17 -7.85 -0.23 31.88
C PHE A 17 -7.22 0.46 30.66
N SER A 18 -6.19 -0.14 30.09
CA SER A 18 -5.48 0.36 28.91
C SER A 18 -6.06 -0.26 27.64
N ILE A 19 -6.92 0.48 26.94
CA ILE A 19 -7.46 0.07 25.63
C ILE A 19 -6.31 -0.20 24.64
N LYS A 20 -5.26 0.62 24.68
CA LYS A 20 -4.06 0.45 23.84
C LYS A 20 -3.34 -0.89 24.13
N GLY A 21 -3.21 -1.26 25.40
CA GLY A 21 -2.63 -2.54 25.82
C GLY A 21 -3.42 -3.72 25.28
N MET A 22 -4.74 -3.72 25.52
CA MET A 22 -5.65 -4.76 25.03
C MET A 22 -5.61 -4.87 23.51
N TYR A 23 -5.68 -3.73 22.80
CA TYR A 23 -5.68 -3.71 21.35
C TYR A 23 -4.38 -4.25 20.75
N ASN A 24 -3.22 -3.93 21.33
CA ASN A 24 -1.94 -4.47 20.88
C ASN A 24 -1.85 -5.98 21.09
N GLN A 25 -2.42 -6.49 22.17
CA GLN A 25 -2.39 -7.92 22.45
C GLN A 25 -3.39 -8.71 21.59
N LEU A 26 -4.58 -8.15 21.34
CA LEU A 26 -5.55 -8.70 20.39
C LEU A 26 -5.01 -8.69 18.95
N ARG A 27 -4.28 -7.64 18.56
CA ARG A 27 -3.57 -7.63 17.28
C ARG A 27 -2.52 -8.74 17.23
N GLY A 28 -1.78 -8.96 18.30
CA GLY A 28 -0.60 -9.81 18.29
C GLY A 28 0.64 -9.08 17.76
N LYS A 29 1.75 -9.82 17.63
CA LYS A 29 3.03 -9.26 17.14
C LYS A 29 3.02 -9.19 15.62
N TYR A 30 2.89 -7.99 15.05
CA TYR A 30 3.14 -7.75 13.63
C TYR A 30 4.50 -7.09 13.43
N GLY A 31 5.26 -7.58 12.44
CA GLY A 31 6.46 -6.91 11.98
C GLY A 31 6.15 -5.51 11.45
N LYS A 32 7.06 -4.57 11.65
CA LYS A 32 6.96 -3.26 11.00
C LYS A 32 7.13 -3.46 9.50
N VAL A 33 6.07 -3.19 8.74
CA VAL A 33 6.12 -3.21 7.28
C VAL A 33 6.92 -2.01 6.75
N PRO A 34 7.80 -2.19 5.74
CA PRO A 34 8.64 -1.12 5.21
C PRO A 34 7.82 0.10 4.75
N TRP A 35 6.69 -0.14 4.09
CA TRP A 35 5.78 0.89 3.58
C TRP A 35 4.99 1.61 4.67
N GLY A 36 4.95 1.11 5.90
CA GLY A 36 4.19 1.74 6.99
C GLY A 36 4.65 3.17 7.28
N ARG A 37 5.96 3.43 7.10
CA ARG A 37 6.54 4.78 7.26
C ARG A 37 6.09 5.77 6.18
N VAL A 38 5.77 5.30 4.98
CA VAL A 38 5.29 6.16 3.87
C VAL A 38 4.00 6.89 4.26
N PHE A 39 3.20 6.29 5.16
CA PHE A 39 1.93 6.86 5.62
C PHE A 39 2.05 7.63 6.94
N CYS A 40 3.13 7.44 7.70
CA CYS A 40 3.32 8.12 8.97
C CYS A 40 3.75 9.57 8.76
N LYS A 41 2.96 10.53 9.28
CA LYS A 41 3.26 11.98 9.20
C LYS A 41 3.45 12.52 7.77
N ASN A 42 2.90 11.85 6.77
CA ASN A 42 2.97 12.28 5.39
C ASN A 42 2.00 13.46 5.17
N LYS A 43 2.51 14.54 4.56
CA LYS A 43 1.76 15.78 4.28
C LYS A 43 1.02 15.76 2.93
N ALA A 44 1.07 14.64 2.20
CA ALA A 44 0.30 14.46 0.99
C ALA A 44 -1.21 14.59 1.26
N SER A 45 -1.98 14.89 0.20
CA SER A 45 -3.43 14.99 0.33
C SER A 45 -4.03 13.66 0.83
N PRO A 46 -5.14 13.69 1.61
CA PRO A 46 -5.80 12.47 2.07
C PRO A 46 -6.15 11.52 0.92
N LYS A 47 -6.52 12.07 -0.24
CA LYS A 47 -6.82 11.31 -1.46
C LYS A 47 -5.59 10.56 -1.99
N ALA A 48 -4.43 11.23 -2.06
CA ALA A 48 -3.19 10.60 -2.48
C ALA A 48 -2.79 9.48 -1.51
N LEU A 49 -2.84 9.73 -0.20
CA LEU A 49 -2.53 8.73 0.82
C LEU A 49 -3.45 7.51 0.74
N PHE A 50 -4.74 7.72 0.49
CA PHE A 50 -5.70 6.64 0.30
C PHE A 50 -5.34 5.77 -0.90
N ILE A 51 -5.07 6.39 -2.06
CA ILE A 51 -4.68 5.68 -3.28
C ILE A 51 -3.37 4.92 -3.09
N THR A 52 -2.33 5.56 -2.53
CA THR A 52 -1.04 4.90 -2.24
C THR A 52 -1.21 3.73 -1.28
N LYS A 53 -2.12 3.82 -0.31
CA LYS A 53 -2.39 2.72 0.63
C LYS A 53 -3.06 1.53 -0.07
N LEU A 54 -4.02 1.80 -0.95
CA LEU A 54 -4.64 0.75 -1.78
C LEU A 54 -3.60 0.10 -2.69
N ALA A 55 -2.74 0.91 -3.32
CA ALA A 55 -1.67 0.42 -4.17
C ALA A 55 -0.69 -0.48 -3.41
N ALA A 56 -0.20 -0.05 -2.23
CA ALA A 56 0.70 -0.82 -1.38
C ALA A 56 0.10 -2.14 -0.88
N TRP A 57 -1.24 -2.26 -0.86
CA TRP A 57 -1.95 -3.46 -0.45
C TRP A 57 -2.36 -4.33 -1.63
N ASN A 58 -2.01 -3.97 -2.87
CA ASN A 58 -2.53 -4.56 -4.10
C ASN A 58 -4.08 -4.62 -4.11
N LYS A 59 -4.72 -3.60 -3.52
CA LYS A 59 -6.18 -3.42 -3.46
C LYS A 59 -6.65 -2.24 -4.28
N LEU A 60 -5.78 -1.69 -5.13
CA LEU A 60 -6.21 -0.71 -6.11
C LEU A 60 -7.06 -1.46 -7.14
N LEU A 61 -8.27 -0.97 -7.40
CA LEU A 61 -9.17 -1.56 -8.39
C LEU A 61 -8.56 -1.37 -9.79
N THR A 62 -7.69 -2.29 -10.20
CA THR A 62 -7.25 -2.43 -11.59
C THR A 62 -8.31 -3.22 -12.37
N ARG A 63 -8.30 -3.16 -13.71
CA ARG A 63 -9.28 -3.93 -14.47
C ARG A 63 -9.13 -5.44 -14.25
N ASP A 64 -7.94 -5.92 -13.94
CA ASP A 64 -7.70 -7.32 -13.58
C ASP A 64 -8.47 -7.74 -12.31
N GLU A 65 -8.46 -6.92 -11.25
CA GLU A 65 -9.30 -7.14 -10.06
C GLU A 65 -10.80 -7.08 -10.42
N LEU A 66 -11.21 -6.15 -11.29
CA LEU A 66 -12.62 -6.04 -11.74
C LEU A 66 -13.07 -7.23 -12.60
N LEU A 67 -12.16 -7.83 -13.38
CA LEU A 67 -12.39 -9.07 -14.15
C LEU A 67 -12.57 -10.26 -13.21
N VAL A 68 -11.72 -10.38 -12.17
CA VAL A 68 -11.88 -11.40 -11.12
C VAL A 68 -13.23 -11.25 -10.43
N TRP A 69 -13.67 -10.01 -10.20
CA TRP A 69 -14.97 -9.70 -9.59
C TRP A 69 -16.14 -9.80 -10.59
N LYS A 70 -15.89 -10.22 -11.84
CA LYS A 70 -16.86 -10.34 -12.95
C LYS A 70 -17.65 -9.06 -13.23
N MET A 71 -17.11 -7.90 -12.86
CA MET A 71 -17.77 -6.60 -13.07
C MET A 71 -17.51 -6.03 -14.46
N VAL A 72 -16.47 -6.52 -15.16
CA VAL A 72 -16.12 -6.11 -16.52
C VAL A 72 -16.02 -7.36 -17.39
N ALA A 73 -16.52 -7.29 -18.62
CA ALA A 73 -16.56 -8.43 -19.54
C ALA A 73 -15.30 -8.57 -20.41
N ASN A 74 -14.56 -7.48 -20.63
CA ASN A 74 -13.43 -7.44 -21.57
C ASN A 74 -12.13 -7.01 -20.87
N ASN A 75 -11.06 -7.79 -21.06
CA ASN A 75 -9.70 -7.44 -20.68
C ASN A 75 -9.03 -6.56 -21.74
N ILE A 76 -9.64 -5.41 -22.04
CA ILE A 76 -8.98 -4.40 -22.88
C ILE A 76 -7.94 -3.73 -22.00
N ARG A 77 -6.66 -3.94 -22.35
CA ARG A 77 -5.49 -3.30 -21.75
C ARG A 77 -5.53 -1.82 -22.13
N THR A 78 -5.53 -0.93 -21.14
CA THR A 78 -5.83 0.49 -21.36
C THR A 78 -4.64 1.42 -21.31
N LEU A 79 -3.55 1.01 -20.65
CA LEU A 79 -2.38 1.87 -20.44
C LEU A 79 -1.21 1.51 -21.35
N CYS A 80 -0.81 0.25 -21.35
CA CYS A 80 0.06 -0.28 -22.39
C CYS A 80 -0.38 -1.69 -22.72
N ASP A 81 -0.55 -1.98 -24.01
CA ASP A 81 -0.99 -3.30 -24.49
C ASP A 81 0.04 -4.41 -24.24
N ALA A 82 1.16 -4.10 -23.57
CA ALA A 82 2.32 -4.97 -23.44
C ALA A 82 2.18 -6.06 -22.35
N ALA A 83 1.50 -5.79 -21.24
CA ALA A 83 1.45 -6.71 -20.09
C ALA A 83 0.09 -6.68 -19.35
N PRO A 84 -0.22 -7.68 -18.51
CA PRO A 84 -1.39 -7.64 -17.62
C PRO A 84 -1.34 -6.45 -16.65
N GLU A 85 -2.52 -5.92 -16.30
CA GLU A 85 -2.71 -4.71 -15.51
C GLU A 85 -2.59 -4.98 -14.00
N SER A 86 -1.35 -5.21 -13.54
CA SER A 86 -1.03 -5.19 -12.10
C SER A 86 -0.80 -3.75 -11.62
N VAL A 87 -0.98 -3.51 -10.31
CA VAL A 87 -0.68 -2.20 -9.70
C VAL A 87 0.78 -1.81 -9.92
N GLU A 88 1.69 -2.76 -9.76
CA GLU A 88 3.13 -2.55 -9.99
C GLU A 88 3.41 -2.19 -11.45
N HIS A 89 2.75 -2.88 -12.39
CA HIS A 89 2.91 -2.58 -13.80
C HIS A 89 2.35 -1.19 -14.15
N LEU A 90 1.11 -0.90 -13.77
CA LEU A 90 0.44 0.37 -14.07
C LEU A 90 1.15 1.58 -13.46
N LEU A 91 1.75 1.43 -12.28
CA LEU A 91 2.38 2.53 -11.57
C LEU A 91 3.88 2.64 -11.81
N PHE A 92 4.63 1.55 -12.06
CA PHE A 92 6.10 1.61 -12.04
C PHE A 92 6.81 1.01 -13.26
N ILE A 93 6.20 0.05 -13.96
CA ILE A 93 6.88 -0.67 -15.05
C ILE A 93 6.36 -0.24 -16.43
N CYS A 94 5.10 0.18 -16.52
CA CYS A 94 4.48 0.56 -17.78
C CYS A 94 5.23 1.72 -18.44
N ALA A 95 5.53 1.60 -19.73
CA ALA A 95 6.23 2.64 -20.50
C ALA A 95 5.51 4.00 -20.46
N TYR A 96 4.18 3.99 -20.39
CA TYR A 96 3.39 5.21 -20.20
C TYR A 96 3.63 5.84 -18.82
N ALA A 97 3.66 5.01 -17.77
CA ALA A 97 3.94 5.48 -16.41
C ALA A 97 5.39 5.97 -16.27
N GLU A 98 6.35 5.32 -16.93
CA GLU A 98 7.76 5.75 -16.95
C GLU A 98 7.92 7.17 -17.49
N GLY A 99 7.20 7.52 -18.56
CA GLY A 99 7.19 8.88 -19.11
C GLY A 99 6.69 9.92 -18.09
N ILE A 100 5.58 9.62 -17.41
CA ILE A 100 5.03 10.49 -16.36
C ILE A 100 6.03 10.64 -15.20
N TRP A 101 6.62 9.54 -14.74
CA TRP A 101 7.58 9.59 -13.63
C TRP A 101 8.83 10.38 -14.00
N SER A 102 9.29 10.28 -15.24
CA SER A 102 10.44 11.06 -15.72
C SER A 102 10.15 12.56 -15.61
N GLU A 103 8.98 13.01 -16.09
CA GLU A 103 8.56 14.41 -15.96
C GLU A 103 8.40 14.84 -14.49
N VAL A 104 7.77 14.01 -13.65
CA VAL A 104 7.58 14.31 -12.24
C VAL A 104 8.92 14.42 -11.51
N LEU A 105 9.84 13.48 -11.75
CA LEU A 105 11.18 13.45 -11.15
C LEU A 105 12.01 14.67 -11.54
N ASP A 106 11.89 15.10 -12.80
CA ASP A 106 12.51 16.34 -13.29
C ASP A 106 11.94 17.57 -12.58
N ILE A 107 10.62 17.65 -12.39
CA ILE A 107 9.96 18.75 -11.67
C ILE A 107 10.45 18.83 -10.22
N ILE A 108 10.57 17.68 -9.54
CA ILE A 108 11.01 17.64 -8.13
C ILE A 108 12.53 17.62 -7.98
N GLN A 109 13.29 17.73 -9.08
CA GLN A 109 14.76 17.75 -9.11
C GLN A 109 15.39 16.55 -8.40
N PHE A 110 14.72 15.39 -8.47
CA PHE A 110 15.15 14.19 -7.78
C PHE A 110 15.74 13.20 -8.79
N ARG A 111 17.06 13.15 -8.87
CA ARG A 111 17.79 12.25 -9.78
C ARG A 111 17.81 10.81 -9.28
N ILE A 112 16.67 10.11 -9.35
CA ILE A 112 16.64 8.64 -9.26
C ILE A 112 16.65 8.07 -10.68
N CYS A 113 17.55 7.12 -10.94
CA CYS A 113 17.44 6.27 -12.11
C CYS A 113 16.34 5.23 -11.85
N LEU A 114 15.21 5.29 -12.56
CA LEU A 114 14.04 4.41 -12.36
C LEU A 114 14.39 2.91 -12.40
N LEU A 115 15.48 2.55 -13.08
CA LEU A 115 16.04 1.19 -13.14
C LEU A 115 16.56 0.66 -11.78
N GLN A 116 16.85 1.52 -10.79
CA GLN A 116 17.33 1.07 -9.48
C GLN A 116 16.20 0.68 -8.51
N VAL A 117 14.98 1.20 -8.70
CA VAL A 117 13.85 0.92 -7.80
C VAL A 117 13.24 -0.45 -8.07
N LEU A 118 13.21 -0.88 -9.35
CA LEU A 118 12.70 -2.19 -9.77
C LEU A 118 13.62 -3.37 -9.44
N ASN A 119 14.87 -3.11 -9.02
CA ASN A 119 15.85 -4.14 -8.65
C ASN A 119 15.91 -4.41 -7.13
N GLN A 120 14.99 -3.84 -6.34
CA GLN A 120 14.91 -4.06 -4.88
C GLN A 120 13.56 -4.65 -4.42
N SER A 121 12.68 -5.05 -5.33
CA SER A 121 11.45 -5.81 -5.03
C SER A 121 11.64 -7.32 -5.15
#